data_AF-A0A7W3M0L8-F1
#
_entry.id   AF-A0A7W3M0L8-F1
#
_cell.length_a   1.000
_cell.length_b   1.000
_cell.length_c   1.000
_cell.angle_alpha   90.00
_cell.angle_beta   90.00
_cell.angle_gamma   90.00
#
_symmetry.space_group_name_H-M   'P 1'
#
loop_
_entity.id
_entity.type
_entity.pdbx_description
1 polymer ?
#
loop_
_entity_poly.entity_id
_entity_poly.type
_entity_poly.pdbx_seq_one_letter_code
_entity_poly.pdbx_strand_id
1 'polypeptide(L)'
;MTSVFCADQALLSVFGPIYAMRHASTHILLACVSGDERVQEFLAPYDLTPHVIRRGVGEMEEESGTVEVPVAGKEDRSLTLSTAGAAALARCQEQPSVAGSGVERSPADLLVALLDDPSCGAVNYLHGCGVDVVALQRAVRSGQVPTVEDTVPPELRSTRDALVGRRRYKPRELGQFWTTLLVKMMPINAAAHPVLWARLEAGELARQHGGKIRTDDVLLGMLRTYAVAQAYPHLVKGTEADYAGGRALVEAGVDHEAVRAVMASTDLGQDTVPPRELLKDTMAGGTSELLERLLSEPGNRSVRLLAALGVEPAGLRRPTAS
;
A
#
# COMPACT_ATOMS: atom_id res chain seq x y z
N MET A 1 43.46 9.10 5.54
CA MET A 1 42.84 9.29 4.21
C MET A 1 41.35 9.39 4.43
N THR A 2 40.78 10.59 4.36
CA THR A 2 39.32 10.75 4.37
C THR A 2 38.80 10.25 3.03
N SER A 3 38.19 9.06 3.04
CA SER A 3 37.41 8.56 1.90
C SER A 3 36.40 9.62 1.51
N VAL A 4 36.51 10.16 0.30
CA VAL A 4 35.47 11.04 -0.24
C VAL A 4 34.37 10.13 -0.74
N PHE A 5 33.31 9.99 0.07
CA PHE A 5 32.16 9.18 -0.30
C PHE A 5 31.37 9.87 -1.41
N CYS A 6 30.96 9.12 -2.44
CA CYS A 6 30.26 9.61 -3.62
C CYS A 6 28.96 8.85 -3.82
N ALA A 7 27.90 9.56 -4.18
CA ALA A 7 26.63 8.95 -4.56
C ALA A 7 26.71 8.34 -5.96
N ASP A 8 26.08 7.19 -6.13
CA ASP A 8 25.96 6.49 -7.42
C ASP A 8 24.95 7.20 -8.35
N GLN A 9 25.17 7.10 -9.67
CA GLN A 9 24.25 7.59 -10.69
C GLN A 9 22.86 6.93 -10.61
N ALA A 10 22.75 5.72 -10.07
CA ALA A 10 21.49 5.04 -9.80
C ALA A 10 20.60 5.81 -8.80
N LEU A 11 21.19 6.52 -7.82
CA LEU A 11 20.41 7.35 -6.89
C LEU A 11 19.81 8.57 -7.61
N LEU A 12 20.55 9.14 -8.56
CA LEU A 12 20.06 10.26 -9.37
C LEU A 12 18.89 9.88 -10.30
N SER A 13 18.88 8.67 -10.86
CA SER A 13 17.78 8.26 -11.74
C SER A 13 16.45 8.13 -10.99
N VAL A 14 16.52 7.79 -9.69
CA VAL A 14 15.33 7.65 -8.84
C VAL A 14 14.86 9.00 -8.29
N PHE A 15 15.78 9.84 -7.79
CA PHE A 15 15.39 11.12 -7.20
C PHE A 15 15.11 12.22 -8.22
N GLY A 16 15.46 11.99 -9.49
CA GLY A 16 15.25 12.94 -10.57
C GLY A 16 16.01 14.26 -10.34
N PRO A 17 15.64 15.34 -11.06
CA PRO A 17 16.30 16.63 -10.94
C PRO A 17 15.80 17.47 -9.74
N ILE A 18 15.20 16.86 -8.71
CA ILE A 18 14.74 17.61 -7.54
C ILE A 18 15.91 17.79 -6.58
N TYR A 19 16.84 18.65 -6.98
CA TYR A 19 18.14 18.89 -6.33
C TYR A 19 18.06 19.68 -5.01
N ALA A 20 16.86 19.98 -4.51
CA ALA A 20 16.67 20.82 -3.32
C ALA A 20 15.93 20.11 -2.17
N MET A 21 15.52 18.85 -2.35
CA MET A 21 14.89 18.08 -1.29
C MET A 21 15.92 17.20 -0.59
N ARG A 22 15.91 17.29 0.73
CA ARG A 22 16.67 16.43 1.62
C ARG A 22 16.22 14.98 1.46
N HIS A 23 17.15 14.07 1.16
CA HIS A 23 16.86 12.64 1.04
C HIS A 23 17.18 11.90 2.34
N ALA A 24 16.15 11.42 3.03
CA ALA A 24 16.27 10.52 4.17
C ALA A 24 16.66 9.09 3.74
N SER A 25 17.08 8.24 4.67
CA SER A 25 17.42 6.83 4.43
C SER A 25 16.27 6.04 3.76
N THR A 26 15.02 6.41 4.02
CA THR A 26 13.81 5.82 3.41
C THR A 26 13.70 6.13 1.92
N HIS A 27 14.16 7.31 1.50
CA HIS A 27 14.27 7.67 0.09
C HIS A 27 15.31 6.76 -0.59
N ILE A 28 16.42 6.47 0.09
CA ILE A 28 17.46 5.55 -0.41
C ILE A 28 16.90 4.13 -0.52
N LEU A 29 16.12 3.64 0.45
CA LEU A 29 15.40 2.36 0.35
C LEU A 29 14.49 2.32 -0.89
N LEU A 30 13.74 3.39 -1.16
CA LEU A 30 12.93 3.50 -2.37
C LEU A 30 13.78 3.43 -3.65
N ALA A 31 14.97 4.03 -3.64
CA ALA A 31 15.89 3.95 -4.76
C ALA A 31 16.43 2.54 -4.98
N CYS A 32 16.79 1.84 -3.90
CA CYS A 32 17.21 0.44 -3.97
C CYS A 32 16.14 -0.44 -4.63
N VAL A 33 14.88 -0.34 -4.18
CA VAL A 33 13.80 -1.19 -4.70
C VAL A 33 13.37 -0.79 -6.12
N SER A 34 13.47 0.49 -6.49
CA SER A 34 13.08 0.96 -7.81
C SER A 34 14.12 0.64 -8.89
N GLY A 35 15.39 0.50 -8.51
CA GLY A 35 16.51 0.32 -9.43
C GLY A 35 16.97 -1.12 -9.63
N ASP A 36 16.48 -2.08 -8.85
CA ASP A 36 17.00 -3.46 -8.84
C ASP A 36 15.90 -4.51 -8.62
N GLU A 37 15.74 -5.41 -9.58
CA GLU A 37 14.77 -6.51 -9.51
C GLU A 37 15.08 -7.51 -8.38
N ARG A 38 16.35 -7.75 -8.05
CA ARG A 38 16.71 -8.63 -6.91
C ARG A 38 16.29 -8.01 -5.59
N VAL A 39 16.43 -6.69 -5.45
CA VAL A 39 15.94 -6.00 -4.24
C VAL A 39 14.42 -6.14 -4.14
N GLN A 40 13.70 -6.07 -5.26
CA GLN A 40 12.25 -6.33 -5.28
C GLN A 40 11.93 -7.77 -4.88
N GLU A 41 12.71 -8.76 -5.31
CA GLU A 41 12.53 -10.17 -4.92
C GLU A 41 12.70 -10.38 -3.40
N PHE A 42 13.67 -9.73 -2.77
CA PHE A 42 13.86 -9.84 -1.30
C PHE A 42 12.73 -9.19 -0.49
N LEU A 43 12.12 -8.14 -1.03
CA LEU A 43 11.05 -7.39 -0.37
C LEU A 43 9.64 -7.91 -0.72
N ALA A 44 9.50 -8.66 -1.82
CA ALA A 44 8.24 -9.21 -2.29
C ALA A 44 7.54 -10.11 -1.24
N PRO A 45 8.21 -11.01 -0.49
CA PRO A 45 7.56 -11.80 0.55
C PRO A 45 6.88 -10.99 1.65
N TYR A 46 7.28 -9.73 1.84
CA TYR A 46 6.69 -8.80 2.81
C TYR A 46 5.65 -7.87 2.18
N ASP A 47 5.29 -8.10 0.92
CA ASP A 47 4.38 -7.27 0.13
C ASP A 47 4.85 -5.80 -0.04
N LEU A 48 6.15 -5.55 0.14
CA LEU A 48 6.77 -4.24 0.00
C LEU A 48 7.19 -3.96 -1.45
N THR A 49 6.22 -3.55 -2.27
CA THR A 49 6.49 -3.10 -3.64
C THR A 49 7.05 -1.67 -3.67
N PRO A 50 7.63 -1.21 -4.80
CA PRO A 50 7.98 0.20 -4.98
C PRO A 50 6.79 1.15 -4.73
N HIS A 51 5.56 0.70 -5.00
CA HIS A 51 4.35 1.47 -4.74
C HIS A 51 4.11 1.67 -3.24
N VAL A 52 4.23 0.60 -2.44
CA VAL A 52 4.06 0.64 -0.98
C VAL A 52 5.14 1.50 -0.34
N ILE A 53 6.40 1.30 -0.72
CA ILE A 53 7.53 2.05 -0.16
C ILE A 53 7.43 3.55 -0.51
N ARG A 54 7.11 3.89 -1.76
CA ARG A 54 6.96 5.29 -2.20
C ARG A 54 5.93 6.05 -1.38
N ARG A 55 4.85 5.39 -0.99
CA ARG A 55 3.82 5.96 -0.12
C ARG A 55 4.38 6.25 1.27
N GLY A 56 5.04 5.27 1.88
CA GLY A 56 5.59 5.43 3.23
C GLY A 56 6.61 6.56 3.33
N VAL A 57 7.45 6.73 2.31
CA VAL A 57 8.50 7.76 2.27
C VAL A 57 7.97 9.19 2.44
N GLY A 58 6.76 9.50 1.97
CA GLY A 58 6.17 10.85 2.09
C GLY A 58 5.60 11.20 3.46
N GLU A 59 5.40 10.20 4.34
CA GLU A 59 4.71 10.34 5.64
C GLU A 59 5.67 10.27 6.84
N MET A 60 6.99 10.13 6.60
CA MET A 60 7.95 9.82 7.65
C MET A 60 8.63 11.04 8.26
N GLU A 61 8.90 10.94 9.57
CA GLU A 61 9.63 11.94 10.35
C GLU A 61 10.96 12.30 9.70
N GLU A 62 11.30 13.59 9.77
CA GLU A 62 12.60 14.07 9.39
C GLU A 62 13.68 13.36 10.21
N GLU A 63 14.57 12.63 9.55
CA GLU A 63 15.80 12.17 10.21
C GLU A 63 16.61 13.39 10.70
N SER A 64 17.69 13.19 11.44
CA SER A 64 18.55 14.31 11.87
C SER A 64 19.65 14.64 10.86
N GLY A 65 20.02 15.92 10.79
CA GLY A 65 21.20 16.43 10.08
C GLY A 65 21.14 16.38 8.55
N THR A 66 21.98 17.18 7.90
CA THR A 66 22.17 17.17 6.44
C THR A 66 23.64 17.05 6.10
N VAL A 67 23.94 16.25 5.08
CA VAL A 67 25.28 16.03 4.55
C VAL A 67 25.20 16.14 3.04
N GLU A 68 26.00 17.04 2.48
CA GLU A 68 26.20 17.14 1.03
C GLU A 68 27.16 16.04 0.59
N VAL A 69 26.69 15.15 -0.29
CA VAL A 69 27.49 14.05 -0.84
C VAL A 69 27.69 14.29 -2.33
N PRO A 70 28.94 14.40 -2.83
CA PRO A 70 29.21 14.60 -4.25
C PRO A 70 28.70 13.41 -5.07
N VAL A 71 28.31 13.66 -6.30
CA VAL A 71 27.89 12.61 -7.24
C VAL A 71 29.11 12.11 -8.02
N ALA A 72 29.27 10.79 -8.12
CA ALA A 72 30.32 10.19 -8.93
C ALA A 72 30.27 10.67 -10.39
N GLY A 73 31.40 11.16 -10.90
CA GLY A 73 31.54 11.62 -12.28
C GLY A 73 30.86 12.97 -12.59
N LYS A 74 30.42 13.74 -11.59
CA LYS A 74 29.83 15.08 -11.77
C LYS A 74 30.34 16.06 -10.71
N GLU A 75 31.42 16.77 -11.04
CA GLU A 75 32.11 17.69 -10.12
C GLU A 75 31.21 18.82 -9.57
N ASP A 76 30.23 19.27 -10.36
CA ASP A 76 29.31 20.36 -9.96
C ASP A 76 27.98 19.86 -9.38
N ARG A 77 27.88 18.59 -8.96
CA ARG A 77 26.63 18.03 -8.42
C ARG A 77 26.83 17.30 -7.10
N SER A 78 25.99 17.65 -6.12
CA SER A 78 25.84 16.95 -4.85
C SER A 78 24.39 16.52 -4.63
N LEU A 79 24.22 15.53 -3.74
CA LEU A 79 22.95 15.17 -3.14
C LEU A 79 22.94 15.62 -1.67
N THR A 80 21.85 16.27 -1.26
CA THR A 80 21.60 16.57 0.16
C THR A 80 20.98 15.34 0.82
N LEU A 81 21.76 14.61 1.62
CA LEU A 81 21.30 13.43 2.34
C LEU A 81 21.12 13.71 3.83
N SER A 82 20.31 12.90 4.52
CA SER A 82 20.36 12.84 5.98
C SER A 82 21.70 12.28 6.46
N THR A 83 22.04 12.50 7.74
CA THR A 83 23.24 11.89 8.34
C THR A 83 23.23 10.37 8.24
N ALA A 84 22.07 9.74 8.47
CA ALA A 84 21.90 8.29 8.34
C ALA A 84 22.06 7.82 6.89
N GLY A 85 21.50 8.55 5.92
CA GLY A 85 21.64 8.25 4.50
C GLY A 85 23.10 8.35 4.01
N ALA A 86 23.82 9.39 4.43
CA ALA A 86 25.24 9.54 4.14
C ALA A 86 26.08 8.43 4.80
N ALA A 87 25.78 8.07 6.05
CA ALA A 87 26.45 6.96 6.75
C ALA A 87 26.18 5.59 6.09
N ALA A 88 25.00 5.38 5.51
CA ALA A 88 24.69 4.18 4.74
C ALA A 88 25.51 4.11 3.44
N LEU A 89 25.64 5.23 2.71
CA LEU A 89 26.52 5.28 1.54
C LEU A 89 27.98 5.02 1.90
N ALA A 90 28.45 5.61 2.99
CA ALA A 90 29.81 5.40 3.46
C ALA A 90 30.09 3.92 3.75
N ARG A 91 29.20 3.27 4.50
CA ARG A 91 29.30 1.83 4.79
C ARG A 91 29.21 0.97 3.53
N CYS A 92 28.33 1.30 2.59
CA CYS A 92 28.23 0.59 1.32
C CYS A 92 29.55 0.60 0.54
N GLN A 93 30.28 1.72 0.58
CA GLN A 93 31.58 1.84 -0.08
C GLN A 93 32.71 1.06 0.63
N GLU A 94 32.64 0.93 1.96
CA GLU A 94 33.66 0.26 2.78
C GLU A 94 33.46 -1.27 2.89
N GLN A 95 32.21 -1.74 2.86
CA GLN A 95 31.88 -3.15 3.05
C GLN A 95 32.20 -4.00 1.82
N PRO A 96 32.44 -5.32 1.94
CA PRO A 96 32.49 -6.22 0.79
C PRO A 96 31.14 -6.23 0.05
N SER A 97 31.15 -6.29 -1.28
CA SER A 97 29.90 -6.41 -2.04
C SER A 97 29.27 -7.80 -1.83
N VAL A 98 27.96 -7.83 -1.67
CA VAL A 98 27.13 -9.04 -1.58
C VAL A 98 26.72 -9.58 -2.96
N ALA A 99 26.81 -8.75 -4.00
CA ALA A 99 26.44 -9.12 -5.38
C ALA A 99 27.61 -9.68 -6.21
N GLY A 100 28.86 -9.57 -5.75
CA GLY A 100 30.04 -10.16 -6.40
C GLY A 100 31.34 -9.39 -6.14
N SER A 101 32.44 -9.77 -6.81
CA SER A 101 33.78 -9.17 -6.61
C SER A 101 34.03 -7.89 -7.44
N GLY A 102 32.97 -7.19 -7.84
CA GLY A 102 33.06 -5.98 -8.67
C GLY A 102 33.49 -4.74 -7.87
N VAL A 103 34.07 -3.75 -8.56
CA VAL A 103 34.39 -2.43 -8.00
C VAL A 103 33.12 -1.57 -7.85
N GLU A 104 32.10 -1.82 -8.68
CA GLU A 104 30.82 -1.10 -8.66
C GLU A 104 29.90 -1.62 -7.56
N ARG A 105 29.23 -0.68 -6.88
CA ARG A 105 28.30 -0.99 -5.78
C ARG A 105 26.90 -1.16 -6.31
N SER A 106 26.26 -2.27 -5.94
CA SER A 106 24.89 -2.57 -6.34
C SER A 106 23.86 -1.93 -5.40
N PRO A 107 22.61 -1.73 -5.85
CA PRO A 107 21.51 -1.36 -4.97
C PRO A 107 21.28 -2.35 -3.80
N ALA A 108 21.60 -3.63 -4.00
CA ALA A 108 21.59 -4.65 -2.94
C ALA A 108 22.67 -4.39 -1.87
N ASP A 109 23.88 -3.94 -2.26
CA ASP A 109 24.93 -3.56 -1.32
C ASP A 109 24.49 -2.37 -0.45
N LEU A 110 23.83 -1.39 -1.08
CA LEU A 110 23.30 -0.23 -0.37
C LEU A 110 22.14 -0.60 0.55
N LEU A 111 21.30 -1.56 0.16
CA LEU A 111 20.28 -2.12 1.04
C LEU A 111 20.92 -2.76 2.28
N VAL A 112 21.95 -3.59 2.12
CA VAL A 112 22.67 -4.18 3.27
C VAL A 112 23.23 -3.10 4.18
N ALA A 113 23.85 -2.07 3.61
CA ALA A 113 24.35 -0.95 4.38
C ALA A 113 23.21 -0.23 5.13
N LEU A 114 22.04 0.00 4.53
CA LEU A 114 20.88 0.54 5.27
C LEU A 114 20.49 -0.36 6.45
N LEU A 115 20.36 -1.67 6.21
CA LEU A 115 19.93 -2.66 7.22
C LEU A 115 20.94 -2.83 8.37
N ASP A 116 22.20 -2.47 8.17
CA ASP A 116 23.25 -2.49 9.20
C ASP A 116 23.15 -1.34 10.23
N ASP A 117 22.32 -0.33 9.97
CA ASP A 117 22.05 0.74 10.93
C ASP A 117 20.63 0.59 11.48
N PRO A 118 20.45 -0.05 12.65
CA PRO A 118 19.13 -0.27 13.23
C PRO A 118 18.43 1.02 13.66
N SER A 119 19.15 2.14 13.73
CA SER A 119 18.60 3.43 14.15
C SER A 119 18.08 4.29 12.99
N CYS A 120 18.37 3.91 11.74
CA CYS A 120 17.95 4.70 10.59
C CYS A 120 16.44 4.58 10.31
N GLY A 121 15.87 5.62 9.73
CA GLY A 121 14.46 5.70 9.35
C GLY A 121 14.03 4.57 8.42
N ALA A 122 14.88 4.10 7.50
CA ALA A 122 14.57 2.98 6.63
C ALA A 122 14.32 1.69 7.41
N VAL A 123 15.13 1.40 8.43
CA VAL A 123 14.93 0.23 9.29
C VAL A 123 13.69 0.39 10.16
N ASN A 124 13.47 1.58 10.73
CA ASN A 124 12.24 1.89 11.49
C ASN A 124 10.98 1.73 10.62
N TYR A 125 11.04 2.14 9.35
CA TYR A 125 9.96 1.95 8.38
C TYR A 125 9.68 0.47 8.13
N LEU A 126 10.72 -0.31 7.82
CA LEU A 126 10.60 -1.76 7.59
C LEU A 126 10.01 -2.47 8.81
N HIS A 127 10.42 -2.11 10.02
CA HIS A 127 9.81 -2.62 11.25
C HIS A 127 8.33 -2.24 11.37
N GLY A 128 7.97 -0.99 11.06
CA GLY A 128 6.57 -0.56 11.02
C GLY A 128 5.73 -1.32 9.98
N CYS A 129 6.37 -1.84 8.93
CA CYS A 129 5.76 -2.72 7.94
C CYS A 129 5.66 -4.19 8.37
N GLY A 130 6.21 -4.57 9.53
CA GLY A 130 6.22 -5.95 10.01
C GLY A 130 7.36 -6.80 9.44
N VAL A 131 8.39 -6.18 8.85
CA VAL A 131 9.54 -6.90 8.30
C VAL A 131 10.46 -7.36 9.44
N ASP A 132 10.84 -8.65 9.41
CA ASP A 132 12.00 -9.12 10.16
C ASP A 132 13.28 -8.67 9.44
N VAL A 133 13.79 -7.52 9.90
CA VAL A 133 14.99 -6.86 9.34
C VAL A 133 16.22 -7.76 9.42
N VAL A 134 16.35 -8.61 10.45
CA VAL A 134 17.47 -9.54 10.60
C VAL A 134 17.35 -10.68 9.59
N ALA A 135 16.15 -11.21 9.37
CA ALA A 135 15.92 -12.20 8.32
C ALA A 135 16.15 -11.62 6.92
N LEU A 136 15.66 -10.40 6.65
CA LEU A 136 15.90 -9.70 5.39
C LEU A 136 17.40 -9.46 5.15
N GLN A 137 18.13 -8.98 6.15
CA GLN A 137 19.58 -8.77 6.07
C GLN A 137 20.32 -10.07 5.77
N ARG A 138 19.94 -11.19 6.40
CA ARG A 138 20.52 -12.52 6.12
C ARG A 138 20.23 -12.96 4.69
N ALA A 139 19.00 -12.77 4.23
CA ALA A 139 18.54 -13.12 2.88
C ALA A 139 19.31 -12.36 1.79
N VAL A 140 19.44 -11.04 1.93
CA VAL A 140 20.18 -10.22 0.97
C VAL A 140 21.65 -10.63 0.90
N ARG A 141 22.26 -10.93 2.06
CA ARG A 141 23.66 -11.39 2.14
C ARG A 141 23.89 -12.80 1.58
N SER A 142 22.92 -13.70 1.75
CA SER A 142 23.03 -15.08 1.25
C SER A 142 22.55 -15.24 -0.19
N GLY A 143 21.87 -14.23 -0.74
CA GLY A 143 21.20 -14.33 -2.03
C GLY A 143 19.93 -15.20 -2.01
N GLN A 144 19.44 -15.59 -0.84
CA GLN A 144 18.26 -16.44 -0.70
C GLN A 144 17.03 -15.60 -0.35
N VAL A 145 15.97 -15.71 -1.15
CA VAL A 145 14.71 -14.99 -0.91
C VAL A 145 14.06 -15.49 0.39
N PRO A 146 13.61 -14.59 1.28
CA PRO A 146 12.89 -14.99 2.50
C PRO A 146 11.63 -15.79 2.17
N THR A 147 11.36 -16.83 2.95
CA THR A 147 10.04 -17.47 2.94
C THR A 147 9.21 -16.89 4.08
N VAL A 148 8.13 -16.20 3.72
CA VAL A 148 7.18 -15.59 4.66
C VAL A 148 5.82 -16.24 4.44
N GLU A 149 5.14 -16.58 5.54
CA GLU A 149 3.78 -17.10 5.47
C GLU A 149 2.83 -16.01 4.97
N ASP A 150 1.92 -16.36 4.05
CA ASP A 150 0.95 -15.41 3.52
C ASP A 150 -0.03 -15.01 4.63
N THR A 151 -0.05 -13.73 4.96
CA THR A 151 -0.89 -13.19 6.05
C THR A 151 -2.36 -13.10 5.68
N VAL A 152 -2.70 -13.25 4.39
CA VAL A 152 -4.08 -13.22 3.91
C VAL A 152 -4.53 -14.56 3.33
N PRO A 153 -5.80 -14.95 3.55
CA PRO A 153 -6.36 -16.15 2.96
C PRO A 153 -6.41 -16.04 1.42
N PRO A 154 -6.37 -17.17 0.69
CA PRO A 154 -6.24 -17.21 -0.77
C PRO A 154 -7.23 -16.34 -1.54
N GLU A 155 -8.48 -16.24 -1.07
CA GLU A 155 -9.53 -15.42 -1.68
C GLU A 155 -9.25 -13.92 -1.65
N LEU A 156 -8.48 -13.43 -0.68
CA LEU A 156 -8.16 -12.01 -0.51
C LEU A 156 -6.88 -11.62 -1.27
N ARG A 157 -6.09 -12.58 -1.77
CA ARG A 157 -4.85 -12.31 -2.50
C ARG A 157 -5.02 -11.35 -3.66
N SER A 158 -6.11 -11.49 -4.43
CA SER A 158 -6.39 -10.57 -5.53
C SER A 158 -6.62 -9.12 -5.05
N THR A 159 -7.26 -8.95 -3.90
CA THR A 159 -7.52 -7.64 -3.29
C THR A 159 -6.21 -7.07 -2.72
N ARG A 160 -5.43 -7.90 -2.02
CA ARG A 160 -4.07 -7.56 -1.56
C ARG A 160 -3.18 -7.12 -2.72
N ASP A 161 -3.08 -7.92 -3.78
CA ASP A 161 -2.20 -7.63 -4.91
C ASP A 161 -2.56 -6.32 -5.61
N ALA A 162 -3.84 -5.94 -5.62
CA ALA A 162 -4.26 -4.63 -6.09
C ALA A 162 -3.82 -3.52 -5.12
N LEU A 163 -4.04 -3.71 -3.81
CA LEU A 163 -3.66 -2.78 -2.73
C LEU A 163 -2.16 -2.50 -2.69
N VAL A 164 -1.33 -3.52 -2.86
CA VAL A 164 0.14 -3.39 -2.87
C VAL A 164 0.69 -3.06 -4.26
N GLY A 165 -0.17 -2.84 -5.26
CA GLY A 165 0.25 -2.38 -6.59
C GLY A 165 0.89 -3.44 -7.49
N ARG A 166 0.83 -4.74 -7.13
CA ARG A 166 1.21 -5.86 -8.02
C ARG A 166 0.23 -6.03 -9.17
N ARG A 167 -1.02 -5.64 -8.96
CA ARG A 167 -2.08 -5.66 -9.95
C ARG A 167 -2.67 -4.26 -10.11
N ARG A 168 -3.04 -3.92 -11.34
CA ARG A 168 -3.83 -2.72 -11.65
C ARG A 168 -5.28 -3.10 -11.93
N TYR A 169 -6.22 -2.32 -11.40
CA TYR A 169 -7.62 -2.43 -11.82
C TYR A 169 -7.76 -2.00 -13.29
N LYS A 170 -8.58 -2.72 -14.05
CA LYS A 170 -8.80 -2.39 -15.47
C LYS A 170 -9.79 -1.22 -15.59
N PRO A 171 -9.45 -0.13 -16.29
CA PRO A 171 -10.15 1.15 -16.28
C PRO A 171 -11.51 1.21 -17.01
N ARG A 172 -12.20 0.10 -17.29
CA ARG A 172 -13.35 0.12 -18.22
C ARG A 172 -14.60 0.82 -17.70
N GLU A 173 -14.77 0.96 -16.38
CA GLU A 173 -16.02 1.50 -15.78
C GLU A 173 -15.86 2.81 -15.00
N LEU A 174 -14.64 3.15 -14.59
CA LEU A 174 -14.32 4.52 -14.16
C LEU A 174 -14.10 5.30 -15.45
N GLY A 175 -15.08 6.09 -15.89
CA GLY A 175 -15.02 6.80 -17.18
C GLY A 175 -13.65 7.45 -17.44
N GLN A 176 -13.24 7.52 -18.72
CA GLN A 176 -11.92 7.95 -19.20
C GLN A 176 -11.35 9.22 -18.54
N PHE A 177 -12.21 10.10 -18.03
CA PHE A 177 -11.83 11.29 -17.28
C PHE A 177 -11.13 10.96 -15.95
N TRP A 178 -11.65 10.00 -15.18
CA TRP A 178 -11.11 9.60 -13.88
C TRP A 178 -9.83 8.79 -14.00
N THR A 179 -9.71 7.98 -15.04
CA THR A 179 -8.50 7.20 -15.31
C THR A 179 -7.36 8.12 -15.71
N THR A 180 -7.66 9.21 -16.41
CA THR A 180 -6.67 10.22 -16.77
C THR A 180 -6.27 11.06 -15.55
N LEU A 181 -7.20 11.36 -14.63
CA LEU A 181 -6.90 12.08 -13.39
C LEU A 181 -6.11 11.22 -12.38
N LEU A 182 -6.51 9.95 -12.17
CA LEU A 182 -5.86 9.02 -11.22
C LEU A 182 -4.48 8.56 -11.71
N VAL A 183 -4.28 8.39 -13.02
CA VAL A 183 -2.99 7.96 -13.57
C VAL A 183 -2.01 9.13 -13.77
N LYS A 184 -2.49 10.35 -14.06
CA LYS A 184 -1.60 11.51 -14.28
C LYS A 184 -1.38 12.41 -13.06
N MET A 185 -2.33 12.55 -12.13
CA MET A 185 -2.24 13.60 -11.12
C MET A 185 -1.77 13.18 -9.74
N MET A 186 -1.77 11.90 -9.35
CA MET A 186 -1.50 11.59 -7.96
C MET A 186 -0.65 10.33 -7.72
N PRO A 187 0.46 10.42 -6.97
CA PRO A 187 0.95 9.32 -6.15
C PRO A 187 0.00 9.17 -4.94
N ILE A 188 -1.30 9.02 -5.20
CA ILE A 188 -2.30 8.82 -4.15
C ILE A 188 -1.93 7.53 -3.43
N ASN A 189 -1.71 7.66 -2.14
CA ASN A 189 -1.92 6.61 -1.17
C ASN A 189 -3.35 6.08 -1.36
N ALA A 190 -3.54 5.09 -2.25
CA ALA A 190 -4.89 4.69 -2.59
C ALA A 190 -5.62 4.14 -1.34
N ALA A 191 -4.93 3.51 -0.39
CA ALA A 191 -5.53 3.03 0.86
C ALA A 191 -5.97 4.14 1.83
N ALA A 192 -5.53 5.39 1.62
CA ALA A 192 -6.16 6.57 2.23
C ALA A 192 -7.57 6.85 1.66
N HIS A 193 -8.03 6.09 0.68
CA HIS A 193 -9.35 6.21 0.07
C HIS A 193 -10.09 4.88 0.11
N PRO A 194 -10.52 4.41 1.30
CA PRO A 194 -11.13 3.09 1.43
C PRO A 194 -12.43 2.93 0.63
N VAL A 195 -13.18 4.01 0.41
CA VAL A 195 -14.37 3.99 -0.45
C VAL A 195 -14.03 3.78 -1.92
N LEU A 196 -12.92 4.36 -2.40
CA LEU A 196 -12.44 4.12 -3.76
C LEU A 196 -12.09 2.63 -3.95
N TRP A 197 -11.40 2.00 -3.00
CA TRP A 197 -11.10 0.57 -3.05
C TRP A 197 -12.33 -0.31 -3.05
N ALA A 198 -13.27 -0.04 -2.14
CA ALA A 198 -14.51 -0.80 -2.08
C ALA A 198 -15.23 -0.79 -3.44
N ARG A 199 -15.24 0.35 -4.14
CA ARG A 199 -15.84 0.49 -5.48
C ARG A 199 -15.04 -0.23 -6.57
N LEU A 200 -13.71 -0.14 -6.54
CA LEU A 200 -12.85 -0.84 -7.49
C LEU A 200 -13.00 -2.36 -7.36
N GLU A 201 -13.03 -2.84 -6.12
CA GLU A 201 -13.24 -4.25 -5.80
C GLU A 201 -14.64 -4.71 -6.23
N ALA A 202 -15.67 -3.90 -6.01
CA ALA A 202 -17.03 -4.16 -6.50
C ALA A 202 -17.08 -4.28 -8.03
N GLY A 203 -16.31 -3.47 -8.75
CA GLY A 203 -16.16 -3.57 -10.21
C GLY A 203 -15.51 -4.89 -10.66
N GLU A 204 -14.53 -5.40 -9.91
CA GLU A 204 -13.93 -6.71 -10.19
C GLU A 204 -14.88 -7.86 -9.88
N LEU A 205 -15.64 -7.76 -8.79
CA LEU A 205 -16.70 -8.73 -8.46
C LEU A 205 -17.77 -8.74 -9.55
N ALA A 206 -18.19 -7.57 -10.02
CA ALA A 206 -19.12 -7.42 -11.15
C ALA A 206 -18.63 -8.11 -12.42
N ARG A 207 -17.35 -7.92 -12.73
CA ARG A 207 -16.69 -8.57 -13.87
C ARG A 207 -16.65 -10.09 -13.73
N GLN A 208 -16.45 -10.62 -12.52
CA GLN A 208 -16.40 -12.07 -12.29
C GLN A 208 -17.75 -12.73 -12.54
N HIS A 209 -18.86 -12.09 -12.16
CA HIS A 209 -20.21 -12.59 -12.45
C HIS A 209 -20.80 -12.12 -13.79
N GLY A 210 -20.03 -11.39 -14.60
CA GLY A 210 -20.42 -10.96 -15.95
C GLY A 210 -21.54 -9.91 -15.99
N GLY A 211 -21.78 -9.22 -14.87
CA GLY A 211 -22.90 -8.30 -14.70
C GLY A 211 -22.48 -6.86 -14.42
N LYS A 212 -23.48 -6.04 -14.07
CA LYS A 212 -23.27 -4.69 -13.53
C LYS A 212 -22.97 -4.76 -12.04
N ILE A 213 -22.28 -3.75 -11.51
CA ILE A 213 -22.05 -3.58 -10.06
C ILE A 213 -23.38 -3.52 -9.31
N ARG A 214 -23.48 -4.30 -8.23
CA ARG A 214 -24.62 -4.40 -7.32
C ARG A 214 -24.26 -3.86 -5.93
N THR A 215 -25.24 -3.52 -5.10
CA THR A 215 -24.97 -2.96 -3.76
C THR A 215 -24.29 -3.96 -2.81
N ASP A 216 -24.55 -5.26 -2.95
CA ASP A 216 -23.86 -6.34 -2.24
C ASP A 216 -22.40 -6.53 -2.72
N ASP A 217 -22.10 -6.28 -4.00
CA ASP A 217 -20.71 -6.25 -4.49
C ASP A 217 -19.90 -5.13 -3.79
N VAL A 218 -20.52 -3.97 -3.54
CA VAL A 218 -19.87 -2.85 -2.82
C VAL A 218 -19.65 -3.18 -1.35
N LEU A 219 -20.64 -3.79 -0.69
CA LEU A 219 -20.52 -4.25 0.69
C LEU A 219 -19.40 -5.29 0.84
N LEU A 220 -19.36 -6.29 -0.05
CA LEU A 220 -18.30 -7.30 -0.08
C LEU A 220 -16.93 -6.67 -0.38
N GLY A 221 -16.86 -5.75 -1.34
CA GLY A 221 -15.63 -5.01 -1.67
C GLY A 221 -15.08 -4.22 -0.48
N MET A 222 -15.96 -3.58 0.31
CA MET A 222 -15.59 -2.88 1.53
C MET A 222 -15.01 -3.83 2.59
N LEU A 223 -15.66 -4.97 2.84
CA LEU A 223 -15.19 -5.98 3.81
C LEU A 223 -13.86 -6.61 3.40
N ARG A 224 -13.70 -6.95 2.12
CA ARG A 224 -12.43 -7.50 1.59
C ARG A 224 -11.29 -6.50 1.75
N THR A 225 -11.55 -5.23 1.45
CA THR A 225 -10.55 -4.17 1.62
C THR A 225 -10.20 -3.96 3.09
N TYR A 226 -11.19 -3.99 3.98
CA TYR A 226 -10.96 -3.88 5.43
C TYR A 226 -10.16 -5.08 5.99
N ALA A 227 -10.47 -6.31 5.55
CA ALA A 227 -9.73 -7.50 5.95
C ALA A 227 -8.25 -7.41 5.55
N VAL A 228 -7.95 -6.96 4.32
CA VAL A 228 -6.56 -6.71 3.91
C VAL A 228 -5.94 -5.56 4.71
N ALA A 229 -6.65 -4.45 4.93
CA ALA A 229 -6.13 -3.35 5.74
C ALA A 229 -5.71 -3.78 7.17
N GLN A 230 -6.44 -4.71 7.78
CA GLN A 230 -6.07 -5.28 9.08
C GLN A 230 -4.80 -6.14 9.02
N ALA A 231 -4.63 -6.92 7.95
CA ALA A 231 -3.41 -7.71 7.74
C ALA A 231 -2.18 -6.83 7.41
N TYR A 232 -2.38 -5.61 6.90
CA TYR A 232 -1.32 -4.68 6.52
C TYR A 232 -1.52 -3.29 7.15
N PRO A 233 -1.32 -3.11 8.47
CA PRO A 233 -1.56 -1.84 9.15
C PRO A 233 -0.77 -0.65 8.58
N HIS A 234 0.44 -0.90 8.08
CA HIS A 234 1.27 0.12 7.43
C HIS A 234 0.63 0.67 6.15
N LEU A 235 -0.27 -0.07 5.51
CA LEU A 235 -1.06 0.40 4.38
C LEU A 235 -2.26 1.25 4.81
N VAL A 236 -2.51 1.50 6.09
CA VAL A 236 -3.64 2.35 6.52
C VAL A 236 -3.25 3.34 7.61
N LYS A 237 -1.95 3.46 7.87
CA LYS A 237 -1.42 4.39 8.88
C LYS A 237 -1.92 5.80 8.61
N GLY A 238 -2.52 6.43 9.62
CA GLY A 238 -3.08 7.78 9.55
C GLY A 238 -4.48 7.88 8.95
N THR A 239 -5.05 6.78 8.44
CA THR A 239 -6.41 6.72 7.86
C THR A 239 -7.23 5.56 8.45
N GLU A 240 -6.84 5.04 9.60
CA GLU A 240 -7.50 3.90 10.25
C GLU A 240 -8.97 4.22 10.59
N ALA A 241 -9.26 5.48 10.95
CA ALA A 241 -10.60 5.95 11.23
C ALA A 241 -11.52 5.89 10.00
N ASP A 242 -10.97 5.99 8.78
CA ASP A 242 -11.75 5.92 7.54
C ASP A 242 -12.26 4.50 7.25
N TYR A 243 -11.76 3.49 7.94
CA TYR A 243 -12.24 2.09 7.86
C TYR A 243 -13.35 1.74 8.87
N ALA A 244 -13.91 2.74 9.56
CA ALA A 244 -14.89 2.54 10.61
C ALA A 244 -16.18 1.79 10.20
N GLY A 245 -16.64 1.88 8.94
CA GLY A 245 -17.79 1.11 8.46
C GLY A 245 -17.48 -0.38 8.25
N GLY A 246 -16.28 -0.70 7.74
CA GLY A 246 -15.81 -2.09 7.68
C GLY A 246 -15.66 -2.70 9.07
N ARG A 247 -15.10 -1.93 10.02
CA ARG A 247 -15.00 -2.32 11.43
C ARG A 247 -16.36 -2.60 12.06
N ALA A 248 -17.33 -1.69 11.89
CA ALA A 248 -18.67 -1.85 12.45
C ALA A 248 -19.38 -3.13 11.97
N LEU A 249 -19.20 -3.50 10.69
CA LEU A 249 -19.74 -4.76 10.17
C LEU A 249 -19.10 -5.98 10.81
N VAL A 250 -17.76 -6.01 10.92
CA VAL A 250 -17.05 -7.13 11.54
C VAL A 250 -17.39 -7.26 13.03
N GLU A 251 -17.51 -6.15 13.75
CA GLU A 251 -17.96 -6.12 15.16
C GLU A 251 -19.40 -6.64 15.32
N ALA A 252 -20.24 -6.51 14.27
CA ALA A 252 -21.57 -7.09 14.21
C ALA A 252 -21.60 -8.54 13.70
N GLY A 253 -20.44 -9.19 13.54
CA GLY A 253 -20.33 -10.58 13.06
C GLY A 253 -20.48 -10.73 11.54
N VAL A 254 -20.37 -9.65 10.78
CA VAL A 254 -20.43 -9.66 9.32
C VAL A 254 -19.03 -9.56 8.74
N ASP A 255 -18.50 -10.70 8.31
CA ASP A 255 -17.23 -10.76 7.56
C ASP A 255 -17.46 -11.03 6.07
N HIS A 256 -16.37 -10.93 5.31
CA HIS A 256 -16.38 -11.14 3.86
C HIS A 256 -16.76 -12.58 3.46
N GLU A 257 -16.52 -13.58 4.31
CA GLU A 257 -16.83 -14.99 4.02
C GLU A 257 -18.33 -15.25 4.17
N ALA A 258 -18.93 -14.76 5.26
CA ALA A 258 -20.36 -14.84 5.53
C ALA A 258 -21.17 -14.14 4.43
N VAL A 259 -20.75 -12.93 4.03
CA VAL A 259 -21.36 -12.19 2.91
C VAL A 259 -21.29 -12.99 1.61
N ARG A 260 -20.11 -13.54 1.28
CA ARG A 260 -19.92 -14.38 0.09
C ARG A 260 -20.80 -15.63 0.13
N ALA A 261 -20.93 -16.28 1.28
CA ALA A 261 -21.77 -17.47 1.44
C ALA A 261 -23.26 -17.17 1.21
N VAL A 262 -23.76 -16.03 1.72
CA VAL A 262 -25.14 -15.59 1.46
C VAL A 262 -25.34 -15.26 -0.02
N MET A 263 -24.43 -14.51 -0.65
CA MET A 263 -24.51 -14.17 -2.07
C MET A 263 -24.54 -15.42 -2.97
N ALA A 264 -23.89 -16.51 -2.56
CA ALA A 264 -23.86 -17.76 -3.31
C ALA A 264 -25.11 -18.63 -3.11
N SER A 265 -25.81 -18.49 -1.98
CA SER A 265 -26.91 -19.39 -1.58
C SER A 265 -28.30 -18.75 -1.66
N THR A 266 -28.38 -17.41 -1.73
CA THR A 266 -29.63 -16.66 -1.62
C THR A 266 -29.82 -15.75 -2.82
N ASP A 267 -31.00 -15.80 -3.44
CA ASP A 267 -31.38 -14.78 -4.43
C ASP A 267 -31.81 -13.49 -3.71
N LEU A 268 -30.91 -12.51 -3.74
CA LEU A 268 -31.14 -11.20 -3.15
C LEU A 268 -31.93 -10.25 -4.06
N GLY A 269 -32.43 -10.68 -5.24
CA GLY A 269 -33.24 -9.85 -6.14
C GLY A 269 -32.49 -8.65 -6.75
N GLN A 270 -33.16 -7.72 -7.40
CA GLN A 270 -32.49 -6.55 -8.00
C GLN A 270 -32.37 -5.38 -7.01
N ASP A 271 -31.37 -4.51 -7.21
CA ASP A 271 -31.31 -3.23 -6.49
C ASP A 271 -32.48 -2.33 -6.91
N THR A 272 -33.16 -1.75 -5.94
CA THR A 272 -34.21 -0.74 -6.18
C THR A 272 -33.58 0.57 -6.65
N VAL A 273 -32.44 0.95 -6.04
CA VAL A 273 -31.62 2.10 -6.44
C VAL A 273 -30.21 1.60 -6.77
N PRO A 274 -29.72 1.82 -8.01
CA PRO A 274 -28.43 1.29 -8.42
C PRO A 274 -27.27 1.93 -7.64
N PRO A 275 -26.14 1.22 -7.42
CA PRO A 275 -24.98 1.75 -6.70
C PRO A 275 -24.46 3.08 -7.25
N ARG A 276 -24.56 3.31 -8.56
CA ARG A 276 -24.11 4.56 -9.19
C ARG A 276 -24.84 5.79 -8.64
N GLU A 277 -26.12 5.66 -8.33
CA GLU A 277 -26.95 6.75 -7.81
C GLU A 277 -26.69 6.97 -6.31
N LEU A 278 -26.55 5.89 -5.55
CA LEU A 278 -26.21 5.96 -4.12
C LEU A 278 -24.84 6.58 -3.85
N LEU A 279 -23.87 6.33 -4.74
CA LEU A 279 -22.45 6.65 -4.54
C LEU A 279 -21.97 7.86 -5.35
N LYS A 280 -22.88 8.73 -5.81
CA LYS A 280 -22.56 9.85 -6.71
C LYS A 280 -21.53 10.82 -6.11
N ASP A 281 -21.54 11.01 -4.79
CA ASP A 281 -20.73 12.02 -4.09
C ASP A 281 -19.83 11.44 -2.98
N THR A 282 -19.75 10.11 -2.85
CA THR A 282 -19.08 9.45 -1.70
C THR A 282 -17.60 9.15 -1.92
N MET A 283 -16.95 9.82 -2.89
CA MET A 283 -15.55 9.51 -3.25
C MET A 283 -14.54 10.03 -2.21
N ALA A 284 -14.89 11.12 -1.52
CA ALA A 284 -14.13 11.66 -0.41
C ALA A 284 -14.86 11.30 0.87
N GLY A 285 -14.29 10.40 1.68
CA GLY A 285 -14.90 9.99 2.94
C GLY A 285 -14.47 8.59 3.39
N GLY A 286 -14.90 8.25 4.59
CA GLY A 286 -14.70 6.94 5.19
C GLY A 286 -15.81 5.94 4.87
N THR A 287 -15.52 4.67 5.12
CA THR A 287 -16.43 3.54 4.96
C THR A 287 -17.70 3.60 5.80
N SER A 288 -17.76 4.41 6.87
CA SER A 288 -19.02 4.60 7.60
C SER A 288 -20.08 5.31 6.77
N GLU A 289 -19.71 6.38 6.04
CA GLU A 289 -20.65 7.08 5.15
C GLU A 289 -21.07 6.16 4.00
N LEU A 290 -20.12 5.39 3.45
CA LEU A 290 -20.42 4.37 2.45
C LEU A 290 -21.45 3.37 2.97
N LEU A 291 -21.26 2.85 4.18
CA LEU A 291 -22.20 1.93 4.81
C LEU A 291 -23.58 2.58 4.99
N GLU A 292 -23.66 3.79 5.54
CA GLU A 292 -24.93 4.50 5.71
C GLU A 292 -25.71 4.65 4.39
N ARG A 293 -25.01 4.95 3.28
CA ARG A 293 -25.60 5.04 1.93
C ARG A 293 -26.07 3.70 1.41
N LEU A 294 -25.32 2.62 1.64
CA LEU A 294 -25.75 1.27 1.28
C LEU A 294 -26.98 0.82 2.08
N LEU A 295 -27.23 1.40 3.25
CA LEU A 295 -28.35 1.09 4.13
C LEU A 295 -29.51 2.10 4.03
N SER A 296 -29.42 3.11 3.16
CA SER A 296 -30.47 4.13 3.05
C SER A 296 -31.73 3.62 2.34
N GLU A 297 -31.57 2.61 1.48
CA GLU A 297 -32.64 2.04 0.67
C GLU A 297 -32.98 0.62 1.10
N PRO A 298 -34.09 0.38 1.83
CA PRO A 298 -34.46 -0.95 2.32
C PRO A 298 -34.64 -1.99 1.20
N GLY A 299 -34.97 -1.53 -0.01
CA GLY A 299 -35.18 -2.36 -1.19
C GLY A 299 -33.90 -2.77 -1.93
N ASN A 300 -32.71 -2.49 -1.39
CA ASN A 300 -31.45 -2.86 -2.04
C ASN A 300 -30.88 -4.20 -1.55
N ARG A 301 -30.01 -4.80 -2.38
CA ARG A 301 -29.40 -6.11 -2.10
C ARG A 301 -28.54 -6.08 -0.84
N SER A 302 -27.81 -5.00 -0.59
CA SER A 302 -27.01 -4.79 0.64
C SER A 302 -27.84 -4.95 1.92
N VAL A 303 -29.04 -4.37 1.98
CA VAL A 303 -29.92 -4.46 3.15
C VAL A 303 -30.50 -5.87 3.29
N ARG A 304 -30.97 -6.46 2.19
CA ARG A 304 -31.48 -7.84 2.21
C ARG A 304 -30.40 -8.86 2.57
N LEU A 305 -29.16 -8.61 2.17
CA LEU A 305 -28.01 -9.44 2.50
C LEU A 305 -27.74 -9.43 4.01
N LEU A 306 -27.76 -8.25 4.64
CA LEU A 306 -27.59 -8.14 6.09
C LEU A 306 -28.75 -8.78 6.85
N ALA A 307 -29.98 -8.61 6.36
CA ALA A 307 -31.15 -9.28 6.92
C ALA A 307 -31.03 -10.82 6.84
N ALA A 308 -30.50 -11.36 5.74
CA ALA A 308 -30.23 -12.79 5.59
C ALA A 308 -29.13 -13.30 6.55
N LEU A 309 -28.23 -12.42 7.01
CA LEU A 309 -27.26 -12.68 8.07
C LEU A 309 -27.82 -12.45 9.49
N GLY A 310 -29.09 -12.06 9.63
CA GLY A 310 -29.70 -11.75 10.92
C GLY A 310 -29.22 -10.43 11.53
N VAL A 311 -28.69 -9.51 10.73
CA VAL A 311 -28.14 -8.23 11.18
C VAL A 311 -29.09 -7.09 10.86
N GLU A 312 -29.54 -6.41 11.91
CA GLU A 312 -30.43 -5.24 11.82
C GLU A 312 -29.66 -3.99 11.38
N PRO A 313 -29.99 -3.37 10.23
CA PRO A 313 -29.28 -2.20 9.71
C PRO A 313 -29.25 -1.00 10.68
N ALA A 314 -30.25 -0.88 11.56
CA ALA A 314 -30.33 0.20 12.54
C ALA A 314 -29.17 0.18 13.55
N GLY A 315 -28.66 -1.02 13.89
CA GLY A 315 -27.53 -1.18 14.81
C GLY A 315 -26.17 -0.84 14.20
N LEU A 316 -26.09 -0.68 12.87
CA LEU A 316 -24.86 -0.39 12.13
C LEU A 316 -24.68 1.10 11.79
N ARG A 317 -25.73 1.92 11.98
CA ARG A 317 -25.67 3.35 11.71
C ARG A 317 -24.95 4.05 12.86
N ARG A 318 -24.14 5.08 12.56
CA ARG A 318 -23.59 5.91 13.63
C ARG A 318 -24.73 6.53 14.42
N PRO A 319 -24.63 6.63 15.76
CA PRO A 319 -25.53 7.50 16.50
C PRO A 319 -25.36 8.91 15.95
N THR A 320 -26.45 9.51 15.47
CA THR A 320 -26.45 10.93 15.10
C THR A 320 -26.05 11.71 16.34
N ALA A 321 -24.92 12.43 16.27
CA ALA A 321 -24.56 13.36 17.33
C ALA A 321 -25.71 14.36 17.49
N SER A 322 -26.41 14.27 18.62
CA SER A 322 -27.46 15.18 19.05
C SER A 322 -26.89 16.50 19.51
#